data_AF-A0A3Q4HG20-F1
#
_entry.id   AF-A0A3Q4HG20-F1
#
_cell.length_a   1.000
_cell.length_b   1.000
_cell.length_c   1.000
_cell.angle_alpha   90.00
_cell.angle_beta   90.00
_cell.angle_gamma   90.00
#
_symmetry.space_group_name_H-M   'P 1'
#
loop_
_entity.id
_entity.type
_entity.pdbx_description
1 polymer ?
#
loop_
_entity_poly.entity_id
_entity_poly.type
_entity_poly.pdbx_seq_one_letter_code
_entity_poly.pdbx_strand_id
1 'polypeptide(L)'
;MSSQDTAIKGSRPVTPPLPSPRSPQSPESLHLPACRRRDRSPSPMRGYLIPSPLPTRRNRTCSATARASEGPVFTGVCKCFSRSKGHGFITPSDGGADIFVHISE
;
A
#
# COMPACT_ATOMS: atom_id res chain seq x y z
N MET A 1 -75.88 14.74 -26.64
CA MET A 1 -76.17 14.40 -25.23
C MET A 1 -75.02 13.59 -24.68
N SER A 2 -74.80 13.76 -23.39
CA SER A 2 -73.56 13.56 -22.65
C SER A 2 -73.11 12.11 -22.44
N SER A 3 -71.79 11.98 -22.25
CA SER A 3 -71.09 11.06 -21.34
C SER A 3 -71.04 9.56 -21.71
N GLN A 4 -69.84 8.98 -21.77
CA GLN A 4 -69.12 8.55 -20.57
C GLN A 4 -67.64 8.22 -20.86
N ASP A 5 -66.84 8.71 -19.92
CA ASP A 5 -65.40 8.56 -19.75
C ASP A 5 -65.14 7.22 -19.02
N THR A 6 -64.04 6.53 -19.30
CA THR A 6 -63.41 5.63 -18.31
C THR A 6 -61.96 5.34 -18.69
N ALA A 7 -61.06 6.14 -18.12
CA ALA A 7 -59.64 5.86 -18.03
C ALA A 7 -59.39 4.65 -17.11
N ILE A 8 -58.88 3.54 -17.65
CA ILE A 8 -58.30 2.47 -16.82
C ILE A 8 -56.79 2.68 -16.72
N LYS A 9 -56.43 3.28 -15.59
CA LYS A 9 -55.09 3.55 -15.08
C LYS A 9 -54.43 2.23 -14.68
N GLY A 10 -53.68 1.60 -15.58
CA GLY A 10 -52.80 0.49 -15.25
C GLY A 10 -51.62 0.98 -14.40
N SER A 11 -51.67 0.69 -13.10
CA SER A 11 -50.64 1.02 -12.12
C SER A 11 -49.31 0.33 -12.44
N ARG A 12 -48.24 1.12 -12.60
CA ARG A 12 -46.86 0.61 -12.64
C ARG A 12 -46.51 0.00 -11.27
N PRO A 13 -45.80 -1.14 -11.21
CA PRO A 13 -45.27 -1.63 -9.94
C PRO A 13 -44.29 -0.58 -9.39
N VAL A 14 -44.62 0.03 -8.26
CA VAL A 14 -43.67 0.87 -7.52
C VAL A 14 -42.78 -0.06 -6.72
N THR A 15 -41.56 -0.25 -7.19
CA THR A 15 -40.51 -0.90 -6.39
C THR A 15 -40.28 -0.02 -5.16
N PRO A 16 -40.38 -0.53 -3.92
CA PRO A 16 -39.98 0.26 -2.76
C PRO A 16 -38.47 0.55 -2.86
N PRO A 17 -38.02 1.78 -2.58
CA PRO A 17 -36.59 2.06 -2.52
C PRO A 17 -35.99 1.28 -1.36
N LEU A 18 -34.93 0.52 -1.63
CA LEU A 18 -34.09 -0.08 -0.61
C LEU A 18 -33.58 1.04 0.33
N PRO A 19 -33.57 0.86 1.66
CA PRO A 19 -32.90 1.81 2.54
C PRO A 19 -31.41 1.82 2.17
N SER A 20 -30.91 2.98 1.76
CA SER A 20 -29.48 3.21 1.56
C SER A 20 -28.74 2.84 2.86
N PRO A 21 -27.59 2.15 2.79
CA PRO A 21 -26.79 1.94 3.99
C PRO A 21 -26.40 3.32 4.52
N ARG A 22 -26.94 3.66 5.69
CA ARG A 22 -26.63 4.90 6.40
C ARG A 22 -25.12 4.94 6.56
N SER A 23 -24.45 5.85 5.85
CA SER A 23 -23.04 6.14 6.09
C SER A 23 -22.88 6.41 7.59
N PRO A 24 -21.95 5.76 8.29
CA PRO A 24 -21.73 6.08 9.69
C PRO A 24 -21.34 7.55 9.79
N GLN A 25 -22.11 8.30 10.59
CA GLN A 25 -21.79 9.66 10.96
C GLN A 25 -20.45 9.69 11.71
N SER A 26 -19.59 10.60 11.27
CA SER A 26 -18.43 11.17 11.96
C SER A 26 -17.24 10.22 12.28
N PRO A 27 -16.00 10.56 11.87
CA PRO A 27 -14.78 9.82 12.21
C PRO A 27 -14.28 10.16 13.64
N GLU A 28 -15.20 10.42 14.57
CA GLU A 28 -14.90 10.86 15.94
C GLU A 28 -14.72 9.65 16.89
N SER A 29 -13.96 8.65 16.43
CA SER A 29 -13.48 7.54 17.27
C SER A 29 -12.15 6.97 16.78
N LEU A 30 -11.47 7.65 15.85
CA LEU A 30 -10.05 7.41 15.57
C LEU A 30 -9.18 8.32 16.42
N HIS A 31 -9.41 8.35 17.74
CA HIS A 31 -8.34 8.77 18.63
C HIS A 31 -7.35 7.62 18.67
N LEU A 32 -6.51 7.52 17.63
CA LEU A 32 -5.26 6.78 17.75
C LEU A 32 -4.58 7.35 19.01
N PRO A 33 -4.21 6.51 20.00
CA PRO A 33 -3.48 7.02 21.15
C PRO A 33 -2.32 7.81 20.58
N ALA A 34 -2.23 9.11 20.94
CA ALA A 34 -1.16 9.98 20.51
C ALA A 34 0.11 9.17 20.58
N CYS A 35 0.70 8.88 19.41
CA CYS A 35 1.79 7.95 19.26
C CYS A 35 2.80 8.36 20.32
N ARG A 36 2.83 7.65 21.46
CA ARG A 36 3.87 7.85 22.45
C ARG A 36 5.07 7.39 21.68
N ARG A 37 5.77 8.38 21.16
CA ARG A 37 7.05 8.29 20.49
C ARG A 37 7.88 7.50 21.49
N ARG A 38 7.88 6.17 21.35
CA ARG A 38 8.82 5.34 22.06
C ARG A 38 10.12 5.84 21.49
N ASP A 39 10.85 6.62 22.27
CA ASP A 39 12.29 6.70 22.18
C ASP A 39 12.79 5.27 22.38
N ARG A 40 12.63 4.45 21.33
CA ARG A 40 13.34 3.21 21.15
C ARG A 40 14.78 3.66 21.20
N SER A 41 15.49 3.19 22.22
CA SER A 41 16.89 3.50 22.47
C SER A 41 17.66 3.59 21.15
N PRO A 42 18.45 4.65 20.93
CA PRO A 42 19.29 4.73 19.76
C PRO A 42 20.33 3.64 19.90
N SER A 43 20.07 2.45 19.34
CA SER A 43 21.05 1.38 19.32
C SER A 43 22.30 1.95 18.64
N PRO A 44 23.49 1.91 19.29
CA PRO A 44 24.70 2.58 18.80
C PRO A 44 25.19 2.11 17.42
N MET A 45 24.60 1.05 16.88
CA MET A 45 24.94 0.39 15.63
C MET A 45 23.97 0.77 14.48
N ARG A 46 23.36 1.96 14.52
CA ARG A 46 22.35 2.44 13.56
C ARG A 46 22.88 2.77 12.15
N GLY A 47 24.18 2.73 11.91
CA GLY A 47 24.80 3.01 10.60
C GLY A 47 24.82 1.83 9.62
N TYR A 48 24.74 0.58 10.12
CA TYR A 48 24.83 -0.63 9.31
C TYR A 48 23.87 -1.73 9.76
N LEU A 49 22.90 -1.42 10.63
CA LEU A 49 21.86 -2.38 10.99
C LEU A 49 20.92 -2.54 9.79
N ILE A 50 21.23 -3.54 9.00
CA ILE A 50 20.32 -4.06 8.01
C ILE A 50 18.97 -4.35 8.73
N PRO A 51 17.84 -3.76 8.28
CA PRO A 51 16.55 -3.92 8.97
C PRO A 51 16.18 -5.40 9.00
N SER A 52 15.96 -5.94 10.20
CA SER A 52 15.37 -7.26 10.36
C SER A 52 13.85 -7.12 10.47
N PRO A 53 13.08 -7.86 9.65
CA PRO A 53 13.51 -8.74 8.57
C PRO A 53 13.88 -7.96 7.29
N LEU A 54 14.92 -8.44 6.62
CA LEU A 54 15.37 -7.88 5.35
C LEU A 54 14.25 -7.96 4.30
N PRO A 55 13.91 -6.85 3.62
CA PRO A 55 13.03 -6.91 2.47
C PRO A 55 13.64 -7.84 1.42
N THR A 56 12.89 -8.89 1.08
CA THR A 56 13.21 -9.82 0.00
C THR A 56 11.93 -10.07 -0.79
N ARG A 57 12.03 -10.58 -2.01
CA ARG A 57 10.88 -10.88 -2.86
C ARG A 57 9.77 -11.70 -2.18
N ARG A 58 10.12 -12.58 -1.23
CA ARG A 58 9.16 -13.43 -0.50
C ARG A 58 8.53 -12.74 0.71
N ASN A 59 9.18 -11.74 1.29
CA ASN A 59 8.77 -11.10 2.54
C ASN A 59 8.40 -9.62 2.38
N ARG A 60 8.53 -9.05 1.17
CA ARG A 60 8.04 -7.70 0.86
C ARG A 60 6.52 -7.71 0.68
N THR A 61 5.84 -6.66 1.13
CA THR A 61 4.37 -6.53 1.01
C THR A 61 3.93 -6.35 -0.46
N CYS A 62 2.65 -6.62 -0.76
CA CYS A 62 2.12 -6.39 -2.11
C CYS A 62 2.25 -4.91 -2.53
N SER A 63 1.96 -3.99 -1.61
CA SER A 63 2.07 -2.55 -1.84
C SER A 63 3.50 -2.12 -2.13
N ALA A 64 4.49 -2.65 -1.38
CA ALA A 64 5.89 -2.35 -1.63
C ALA A 64 6.34 -2.84 -3.02
N THR A 65 5.90 -4.03 -3.42
CA THR A 65 6.18 -4.57 -4.76
C THR A 65 5.59 -3.68 -5.85
N ALA A 66 4.32 -3.29 -5.73
CA ALA A 66 3.63 -2.46 -6.73
C ALA A 66 4.32 -1.09 -6.90
N ARG A 67 4.65 -0.42 -5.79
CA ARG A 67 5.34 0.87 -5.84
C ARG A 67 6.73 0.78 -6.45
N ALA A 68 7.46 -0.30 -6.18
CA ALA A 68 8.76 -0.52 -6.78
C ALA A 68 8.67 -0.74 -8.30
N SER A 69 7.64 -1.46 -8.79
CA SER A 69 7.45 -1.68 -10.23
C SER A 69 6.95 -0.45 -10.99
N GLU A 70 6.27 0.49 -10.32
CA GLU A 70 5.83 1.76 -10.92
C GLU A 70 6.94 2.83 -10.94
N GLY A 71 8.03 2.60 -10.23
CA GLY A 71 9.15 3.53 -10.12
C GLY A 71 10.02 3.60 -11.39
N PRO A 72 10.82 4.67 -11.53
CA PRO A 72 11.82 4.74 -12.59
C PRO A 72 12.88 3.65 -12.45
N VAL A 73 13.43 3.22 -13.58
CA VAL A 73 14.51 2.22 -13.65
C VAL A 73 15.86 2.93 -13.59
N PHE A 74 16.75 2.42 -12.75
CA PHE A 74 18.11 2.92 -12.59
C PHE A 74 19.14 1.86 -13.00
N THR A 75 20.30 2.31 -13.46
CA THR A 75 21.45 1.45 -13.77
C THR A 75 22.57 1.63 -12.75
N GLY A 76 23.45 0.64 -12.64
CA GLY A 76 24.58 0.67 -11.73
C GLY A 76 25.51 -0.52 -11.93
N VAL A 77 26.62 -0.52 -11.21
CA VAL A 77 27.63 -1.58 -11.24
C VAL A 77 27.53 -2.42 -9.97
N CYS A 78 27.52 -3.75 -10.11
CA CYS A 78 27.61 -4.63 -8.94
C CYS A 78 28.99 -4.47 -8.29
N LYS A 79 29.01 -3.89 -7.09
CA LYS A 79 30.25 -3.64 -6.33
C LYS A 79 30.77 -4.90 -5.69
N CYS A 80 29.87 -5.66 -5.07
CA CYS A 80 30.19 -6.96 -4.50
C CYS A 80 28.93 -7.83 -4.45
N PHE A 81 29.09 -9.12 -4.72
CA PHE A 81 28.04 -10.10 -4.52
C PHE A 81 28.65 -11.43 -4.07
N SER A 82 28.14 -11.97 -2.96
CA SER A 82 28.55 -13.28 -2.48
C SER A 82 27.37 -14.24 -2.57
N ARG A 83 27.47 -15.22 -3.47
CA ARG A 83 26.44 -16.25 -3.64
C ARG A 83 26.23 -17.08 -2.37
N SER A 84 27.32 -17.38 -1.66
CA SER A 84 27.28 -18.11 -0.38
C SER A 84 26.59 -17.32 0.73
N LYS A 85 26.72 -15.98 0.76
CA LYS A 85 25.99 -15.11 1.70
C LYS A 85 24.58 -14.72 1.21
N GLY A 86 24.30 -14.85 -0.08
CA GLY A 86 23.00 -14.55 -0.69
C GLY A 86 22.70 -13.05 -0.88
N HIS A 87 23.71 -12.18 -0.79
CA HIS A 87 23.50 -10.73 -0.93
C HIS A 87 24.76 -9.99 -1.40
N GLY A 88 24.56 -8.72 -1.73
CA GLY A 88 25.58 -7.83 -2.24
C GLY A 88 25.15 -6.37 -2.27
N PHE A 89 25.94 -5.54 -2.95
CA PHE A 89 25.68 -4.13 -3.14
C PHE A 89 25.90 -3.70 -4.60
N ILE A 90 25.10 -2.74 -5.05
CA ILE A 90 25.18 -2.09 -6.36
C ILE A 90 25.50 -0.61 -6.14
N THR A 91 26.51 -0.10 -6.83
CA THR A 91 26.79 1.33 -6.89
C THR A 91 26.01 1.94 -8.05
N PRO A 92 25.09 2.90 -7.80
CA PRO A 92 24.27 3.51 -8.85
C PRO A 92 25.12 4.36 -9.81
N SER A 93 24.72 4.42 -11.08
CA SER A 93 25.38 5.23 -12.12
C SER A 93 25.29 6.73 -11.85
N ASP A 94 24.21 7.18 -11.22
CA ASP A 94 23.95 8.60 -10.93
C ASP A 94 24.76 9.13 -9.74
N GLY A 95 25.61 8.28 -9.14
CA GLY A 95 26.24 8.54 -7.86
C GLY A 95 25.25 8.41 -6.69
N GLY A 96 25.78 8.24 -5.48
CA GLY A 96 24.97 8.07 -4.27
C GLY A 96 25.43 6.91 -3.40
N ALA A 97 24.60 6.55 -2.43
CA ALA A 97 24.89 5.45 -1.53
C ALA A 97 24.72 4.09 -2.24
N ASP A 98 25.52 3.12 -1.82
CA ASP A 98 25.42 1.75 -2.30
C ASP A 98 24.05 1.14 -1.95
N ILE A 99 23.43 0.50 -2.94
CA ILE A 99 22.10 -0.10 -2.83
C ILE A 99 22.28 -1.58 -2.50
N PHE A 100 21.60 -2.05 -1.45
CA PHE A 100 21.60 -3.47 -1.07
C PHE A 100 20.79 -4.31 -2.07
N VAL A 101 21.29 -5.50 -2.40
CA VAL A 101 20.58 -6.49 -3.22
C VAL A 101 20.61 -7.87 -2.56
N HIS A 102 19.47 -8.56 -2.59
CA HIS A 102 19.34 -9.93 -2.12
C HIS A 102 19.19 -10.89 -3.30
N ILE A 103 19.69 -12.13 -3.19
CA ILE A 103 19.67 -13.15 -4.26
C ILE A 103 18.27 -13.51 -4.77
N SER A 104 17.22 -13.18 -4.01
CA SER A 104 15.84 -13.49 -4.39
C SER A 104 15.11 -12.37 -5.08
N GLU A 105 15.66 -11.15 -5.07
CA GLU A 105 15.13 -10.04 -5.88
C GLU A 105 15.24 -10.40 -7.36
#